data_AF-A0A1G2YDN5-F1
#
_entry.id   AF-A0A1G2YDN5-F1
#
_cell.length_a   1.000
_cell.length_b   1.000
_cell.length_c   1.000
_cell.angle_alpha   90.00
_cell.angle_beta   90.00
_cell.angle_gamma   90.00
#
_symmetry.space_group_name_H-M   'P 1'
#
loop_
_entity.id
_entity.type
_entity.pdbx_description
1 polymer ?
#
loop_
_entity_poly.entity_id
_entity_poly.type
_entity_poly.pdbx_seq_one_letter_code
_entity_poly.pdbx_strand_id
1 'polypeptide(L)'
;MDAKKVCKSCFEEMDSRAKKCPHCHEFQAGCMASAGKAFMLLAIVFFAFAAWQLVSLAFRKPPIPLPIEEPLTRSDYKGQVEVVEPRLAFRETGSCPQILVYCTAINTGKHGVRNLQYSAEFIDANGVMFDIDTDNQYATTVDANSSLPVKISFSRDFAKERYKDVKISVTHVEVIREY
;
A
#
# COMPACT_ATOMS: atom_id res chain seq x y z
N MET A 1 -10.33 35.13 61.14
CA MET A 1 -11.06 36.17 60.41
C MET A 1 -11.48 35.57 59.09
N ASP A 2 -12.77 35.25 58.93
CA ASP A 2 -13.27 34.67 57.68
C ASP A 2 -13.16 35.72 56.57
N ALA A 3 -12.45 35.40 55.49
CA ALA A 3 -12.33 36.29 54.35
C ALA A 3 -13.71 36.49 53.70
N LYS A 4 -14.14 37.74 53.56
CA LYS A 4 -15.38 38.12 52.88
C LYS A 4 -15.09 38.53 51.43
N LYS A 5 -16.03 38.24 50.54
CA LYS A 5 -16.03 38.73 49.15
C LYS A 5 -17.39 39.35 48.82
N VAL A 6 -17.43 40.21 47.80
CA VAL A 6 -18.67 40.85 47.35
C VAL A 6 -19.27 40.05 46.20
N CYS A 7 -20.59 39.84 46.21
CA CYS A 7 -21.30 39.23 45.09
C CYS A 7 -21.23 40.12 43.84
N LYS A 8 -20.89 39.55 42.68
CA LYS A 8 -20.76 40.32 41.43
C LYS A 8 -22.08 40.84 40.84
N SER A 9 -23.21 40.40 41.36
CA SER A 9 -24.53 40.65 40.79
C SER A 9 -25.40 41.55 41.68
N CYS A 10 -25.47 41.24 42.98
CA CYS A 10 -26.23 42.05 43.95
C CYS A 10 -25.35 42.92 44.86
N PHE A 11 -24.02 42.81 44.76
CA PHE A 11 -23.06 43.62 45.51
C PHE A 11 -23.11 43.49 47.04
N GLU A 12 -23.82 42.50 47.58
CA GLU A 12 -23.82 42.21 49.01
C GLU A 12 -22.58 41.39 49.44
N GLU A 13 -22.17 41.56 50.69
CA GLU A 13 -21.07 40.81 51.29
C GLU A 13 -21.45 39.34 51.51
N MET A 14 -20.54 38.44 51.14
CA MET A 14 -20.72 37.00 51.32
C MET A 14 -19.41 36.34 51.75
N ASP A 15 -19.50 35.15 52.34
CA ASP A 15 -18.30 34.34 52.67
C ASP A 15 -17.52 34.06 51.37
N SER A 16 -16.20 34.27 51.41
CA SER A 16 -15.30 34.00 50.29
C SER A 16 -15.42 32.57 49.73
N ARG A 17 -15.78 31.60 50.57
CA ARG A 17 -15.97 30.18 50.22
C ARG A 17 -17.30 29.88 49.55
N ALA A 18 -18.30 30.76 49.64
CA ALA A 18 -19.61 30.49 49.08
C ALA A 18 -19.58 30.51 47.53
N LYS A 19 -20.03 29.43 46.89
CA LYS A 19 -20.10 29.27 45.42
C LYS A 19 -21.37 29.90 44.82
N LYS A 20 -22.41 30.04 45.64
CA LYS A 20 -23.72 30.65 45.31
C LYS A 20 -23.97 31.78 46.31
N CYS A 21 -24.44 32.93 45.84
CA CYS A 21 -24.79 34.03 46.73
C CYS A 21 -25.99 33.63 47.60
N PRO A 22 -25.95 33.82 48.94
CA PRO A 22 -27.09 33.51 49.79
C PRO A 22 -28.26 34.49 49.62
N HIS A 23 -27.99 35.71 49.12
CA HIS A 23 -28.97 36.77 49.00
C HIS A 23 -29.71 36.74 47.66
N CYS A 24 -28.98 36.75 46.54
CA CYS A 24 -29.58 36.72 45.20
C CYS A 24 -29.62 35.32 44.56
N HIS A 25 -29.06 34.31 45.23
CA HIS A 25 -28.98 32.93 44.73
C HIS A 25 -28.25 32.75 43.39
N GLU A 26 -27.54 33.74 42.86
CA GLU A 26 -26.71 33.56 41.67
C GLU A 26 -25.39 32.84 41.95
N PHE A 27 -24.99 31.99 41.01
CA PHE A 27 -23.70 31.30 41.03
C PHE A 27 -22.57 32.26 40.68
N GLN A 28 -21.55 32.35 41.53
CA GLN A 28 -20.38 33.18 41.28
C GLN A 28 -19.41 32.39 40.37
N ALA A 29 -19.24 32.87 39.14
CA ALA A 29 -18.77 32.17 37.93
C ALA A 29 -17.39 31.46 37.94
N GLY A 30 -16.71 31.32 39.09
CA GLY A 30 -15.39 30.70 39.18
C GLY A 30 -15.35 29.21 38.79
N CYS A 31 -16.47 28.49 38.87
CA CYS A 31 -16.52 27.04 38.60
C CYS A 31 -17.03 26.67 37.19
N MET A 32 -17.76 27.55 36.51
CA MET A 32 -18.33 27.28 35.17
C MET A 32 -17.41 27.74 34.03
N ALA A 33 -16.51 28.69 34.27
CA ALA A 33 -15.62 29.24 33.24
C ALA A 33 -14.51 28.28 32.78
N SER A 34 -14.11 27.31 33.62
CA SER A 34 -13.08 26.31 33.28
C SER A 34 -13.66 25.11 32.52
N ALA A 35 -14.85 24.65 32.90
CA ALA A 35 -15.54 23.55 32.23
C ALA A 35 -15.93 23.89 30.78
N GLY A 36 -16.38 25.12 30.52
CA GLY A 36 -16.73 25.57 29.17
C GLY A 36 -15.53 25.63 28.20
N LYS A 37 -14.33 25.98 28.71
CA LYS A 37 -13.10 26.05 27.90
C LYS A 37 -12.60 24.66 27.53
N ALA A 38 -12.65 23.71 28.46
CA ALA A 38 -12.28 22.32 28.20
C ALA A 38 -13.25 21.67 27.19
N PHE A 39 -14.55 21.94 27.32
CA PHE A 39 -15.56 21.42 26.39
C PHE A 39 -15.40 21.99 24.97
N MET A 40 -15.10 23.29 24.85
CA MET A 40 -14.78 23.93 23.57
C MET A 40 -13.55 23.30 22.90
N LEU A 41 -12.47 23.07 23.65
CA LEU A 41 -11.28 22.42 23.12
C LEU A 41 -11.57 20.99 22.63
N LEU A 42 -12.35 20.23 23.38
CA LEU A 42 -12.74 18.87 23.00
C LEU A 42 -13.60 18.85 21.73
N ALA A 43 -14.54 19.80 21.61
CA ALA A 43 -15.37 19.96 20.42
C ALA A 43 -14.52 20.30 19.18
N ILE A 44 -13.57 21.22 19.31
CA ILE A 44 -12.66 21.59 18.19
C ILE A 44 -11.85 20.37 17.74
N VAL A 45 -11.29 19.59 18.66
CA VAL A 45 -10.53 18.37 18.34
C VAL A 45 -11.42 17.34 17.65
N PHE A 46 -12.64 17.15 18.14
CA PHE A 46 -13.60 16.23 17.53
C PHE A 46 -13.95 16.62 16.10
N PHE A 47 -14.27 17.90 15.85
CA PHE A 47 -14.59 18.38 14.51
C PHE A 47 -13.39 18.36 13.56
N ALA A 48 -12.19 18.66 14.05
CA ALA A 48 -10.96 18.55 13.26
C ALA A 48 -10.69 17.08 12.86
N PHE A 49 -10.91 16.13 13.77
CA PHE A 49 -10.76 14.71 13.47
C PHE A 49 -11.82 14.22 12.48
N ALA A 50 -13.09 14.62 12.65
CA ALA A 50 -14.15 14.28 11.72
C ALA A 50 -13.90 14.85 10.31
N ALA A 51 -13.45 16.10 10.22
CA ALA A 51 -13.07 16.72 8.95
C ALA A 51 -11.89 15.99 8.29
N TRP A 52 -10.86 15.60 9.06
CA TRP A 52 -9.74 14.81 8.55
C TRP A 52 -10.19 13.47 7.98
N GLN A 53 -11.11 12.76 8.67
CA GLN A 53 -11.66 11.50 8.17
C GLN A 53 -12.42 11.69 6.86
N LEU A 54 -13.26 12.73 6.77
CA LEU A 54 -14.02 13.04 5.55
C LEU A 54 -13.12 13.43 4.38
N VAL A 55 -12.08 14.23 4.62
CA VAL A 55 -11.05 14.57 3.62
C VAL A 55 -10.31 13.30 3.21
N SER A 56 -9.90 12.44 4.15
CA SER A 56 -9.23 11.18 3.82
C SER A 56 -10.12 10.23 3.01
N LEU A 57 -11.44 10.26 3.20
CA LEU A 57 -12.39 9.50 2.39
C LEU A 57 -12.62 10.11 1.01
N ALA A 58 -12.63 11.45 0.90
CA ALA A 58 -12.79 12.15 -0.37
C ALA A 58 -11.53 12.10 -1.25
N PHE A 59 -10.34 12.06 -0.64
CA PHE A 59 -9.04 11.96 -1.33
C PHE A 59 -8.46 10.54 -1.39
N ARG A 60 -9.07 9.58 -0.68
CA ARG A 60 -8.99 8.19 -1.11
C ARG A 60 -9.68 8.14 -2.46
N LYS A 61 -8.88 8.22 -3.53
CA LYS A 61 -9.25 7.58 -4.78
C LYS A 61 -9.89 6.25 -4.36
N PRO A 62 -11.12 5.91 -4.82
CA PRO A 62 -11.66 4.60 -4.52
C PRO A 62 -10.52 3.62 -4.84
N PRO A 63 -10.18 2.67 -3.96
CA PRO A 63 -9.38 1.56 -4.43
C PRO A 63 -10.14 1.11 -5.65
N ILE A 64 -9.55 1.28 -6.85
CA ILE A 64 -10.11 0.69 -8.05
C ILE A 64 -10.34 -0.75 -7.58
N PRO A 65 -11.61 -1.21 -7.48
CA PRO A 65 -11.85 -2.57 -7.10
C PRO A 65 -11.25 -3.34 -8.27
N LEU A 66 -9.98 -3.70 -8.12
CA LEU A 66 -9.35 -4.69 -8.95
C LEU A 66 -10.26 -5.89 -8.72
N PRO A 67 -11.05 -6.31 -9.71
CA PRO A 67 -11.86 -7.49 -9.54
C PRO A 67 -10.82 -8.59 -9.33
N ILE A 68 -10.72 -9.07 -8.10
CA ILE A 68 -10.10 -10.37 -7.85
C ILE A 68 -11.23 -11.34 -8.22
N GLU A 69 -11.57 -11.38 -9.51
CA GLU A 69 -12.34 -12.48 -10.08
C GLU A 69 -11.40 -13.69 -10.16
N GLU A 70 -12.01 -14.87 -10.02
CA GLU A 70 -11.36 -16.18 -9.93
C GLU A 70 -10.16 -16.30 -10.88
N PRO A 71 -9.02 -16.85 -10.41
CA PRO A 71 -7.85 -17.04 -11.27
C PRO A 71 -8.27 -17.90 -12.46
N LEU A 72 -8.35 -17.27 -13.64
CA LEU A 72 -8.60 -17.98 -14.90
C LEU A 72 -7.63 -19.17 -14.97
N THR A 73 -8.18 -20.33 -15.26
CA THR A 73 -7.42 -21.56 -15.37
C THR A 73 -6.32 -21.39 -16.42
N ARG A 74 -5.17 -22.04 -16.19
CA ARG A 74 -3.99 -22.02 -17.08
C ARG A 74 -4.30 -22.29 -18.56
N SER A 75 -5.45 -22.91 -18.87
CA SER A 75 -5.94 -23.14 -20.23
C SER A 75 -6.19 -21.86 -21.02
N ASP A 76 -6.60 -20.76 -20.38
CA ASP A 76 -7.22 -19.64 -21.08
C ASP A 76 -6.19 -18.60 -21.57
N TYR A 77 -5.00 -18.56 -20.95
CA TYR A 77 -3.90 -17.68 -21.37
C TYR A 77 -2.78 -18.42 -22.11
N LYS A 78 -2.80 -19.76 -22.14
CA LYS A 78 -1.72 -20.56 -22.73
C LYS A 78 -1.58 -20.23 -24.22
N GLY A 79 -0.45 -19.64 -24.61
CA GLY A 79 -0.16 -19.20 -25.97
C GLY A 79 -0.56 -17.75 -26.29
N GLN A 80 -1.11 -17.00 -25.33
CA GLN A 80 -1.38 -15.56 -25.51
C GLN A 80 -0.25 -14.69 -24.94
N VAL A 81 0.32 -15.11 -23.80
CA VAL A 81 1.44 -14.41 -23.16
C VAL A 81 2.72 -15.17 -23.44
N GLU A 82 3.64 -14.53 -24.16
CA GLU A 82 4.93 -15.10 -24.55
C GLU A 82 6.08 -14.21 -24.09
N VAL A 83 7.24 -14.81 -23.87
CA VAL A 83 8.46 -14.08 -23.55
C VAL A 83 9.41 -14.22 -24.72
N VAL A 84 9.88 -13.09 -25.22
CA VAL A 84 10.81 -13.03 -26.36
C VAL A 84 12.14 -12.39 -25.96
N GLU A 85 13.16 -12.74 -26.74
CA GLU A 85 14.52 -12.19 -26.67
C GLU A 85 15.13 -12.18 -25.25
N PRO A 86 15.14 -13.31 -24.53
CA PRO A 86 15.77 -13.34 -23.22
C PRO A 86 17.29 -13.09 -23.36
N ARG A 87 17.82 -12.16 -22.56
CA ARG A 87 19.24 -11.84 -22.50
C ARG A 87 19.74 -11.97 -21.07
N LEU A 88 20.80 -12.74 -20.91
CA LEU A 88 21.49 -12.90 -19.63
C LEU A 88 22.41 -11.72 -19.36
N ALA A 89 22.40 -11.27 -18.11
CA ALA A 89 23.39 -10.39 -17.54
C ALA A 89 23.71 -10.87 -16.14
N PHE A 90 24.88 -10.49 -15.63
CA PHE A 90 25.36 -10.92 -14.34
C PHE A 90 25.66 -9.70 -13.49
N ARG A 91 25.22 -9.73 -12.24
CA ARG A 91 25.49 -8.69 -11.26
C ARG A 91 26.22 -9.32 -10.08
N GLU A 92 27.44 -8.84 -9.85
CA GLU A 92 28.24 -9.22 -8.70
C GLU A 92 27.91 -8.26 -7.54
N THR A 93 26.89 -8.58 -6.75
CA THR A 93 26.49 -7.81 -5.56
C THR A 93 27.11 -8.43 -4.31
N GLY A 94 28.39 -8.16 -4.09
CA GLY A 94 29.11 -8.55 -2.87
C GLY A 94 28.98 -10.05 -2.56
N SER A 95 28.30 -10.38 -1.46
CA SER A 95 28.11 -11.76 -0.97
C SER A 95 27.09 -12.59 -1.75
N CYS A 96 26.24 -11.96 -2.58
CA CYS A 96 25.16 -12.65 -3.29
C CYS A 96 25.22 -12.31 -4.78
N PRO A 97 25.90 -13.13 -5.59
CA PRO A 97 25.91 -12.93 -7.02
C PRO A 97 24.54 -13.26 -7.62
N GLN A 98 24.11 -12.44 -8.58
CA GLN A 98 22.79 -12.52 -9.20
C GLN A 98 22.88 -12.70 -10.71
N ILE A 99 21.93 -13.44 -11.25
CA ILE A 99 21.67 -13.56 -12.68
C ILE A 99 20.46 -12.68 -12.99
N LEU A 100 20.63 -11.78 -13.94
CA LEU A 100 19.57 -10.92 -14.43
C LEU A 100 19.17 -11.40 -15.81
N VAL A 101 17.88 -11.60 -16.03
CA VAL A 101 17.32 -11.90 -17.34
C VAL A 101 16.51 -10.69 -17.79
N TYR A 102 16.94 -10.07 -18.88
CA TYR A 102 16.19 -9.02 -19.55
C TYR A 102 15.42 -9.65 -20.71
N CYS A 103 14.11 -9.46 -20.75
CA CYS A 103 13.27 -10.01 -21.80
C CYS A 103 12.09 -9.08 -22.07
N THR A 104 11.31 -9.38 -23.11
CA THR A 104 10.05 -8.68 -23.37
C THR A 104 8.90 -9.66 -23.23
N ALA A 105 7.97 -9.37 -22.33
CA ALA A 105 6.70 -10.08 -22.25
C ALA A 105 5.74 -9.48 -23.29
N ILE A 106 5.16 -10.31 -24.15
CA ILE A 106 4.18 -9.92 -25.16
C ILE A 106 2.86 -10.57 -24.79
N ASN A 107 1.80 -9.78 -24.75
CA ASN A 107 0.44 -10.27 -24.56
C ASN A 107 -0.36 -10.05 -25.85
N THR A 108 -0.62 -11.11 -26.61
CA THR A 108 -1.48 -11.10 -27.80
C THR A 108 -2.95 -11.39 -27.46
N GLY A 109 -3.26 -11.54 -26.18
CA GLY A 109 -4.60 -11.79 -25.67
C GLY A 109 -5.51 -10.56 -25.76
N LYS A 110 -6.81 -10.80 -25.65
CA LYS A 110 -7.86 -9.75 -25.66
C LYS A 110 -7.93 -8.96 -24.35
N HIS A 111 -7.35 -9.48 -23.28
CA HIS A 111 -7.42 -8.91 -21.94
C HIS A 111 -6.01 -8.62 -21.42
N GLY A 112 -5.88 -7.56 -20.61
CA GLY A 112 -4.64 -7.31 -19.88
C GLY A 112 -4.35 -8.45 -18.89
N VAL A 113 -3.09 -8.63 -18.54
CA VAL A 113 -2.65 -9.61 -17.54
C VAL A 113 -1.79 -8.96 -16.48
N ARG A 114 -1.75 -9.51 -15.27
CA ARG A 114 -0.92 -9.06 -14.16
C ARG A 114 -0.34 -10.23 -13.35
N ASN A 115 0.56 -9.90 -12.41
CA ASN A 115 1.15 -10.85 -11.46
C ASN A 115 1.75 -12.08 -12.18
N LEU A 116 2.63 -11.82 -13.15
CA LEU A 116 3.22 -12.86 -13.97
C LEU A 116 4.25 -13.65 -13.16
N GLN A 117 4.15 -14.97 -13.20
CA GLN A 117 5.18 -15.89 -12.72
C GLN A 117 5.98 -16.41 -13.89
N TYR A 118 7.30 -16.29 -13.78
CA TYR A 118 8.26 -16.75 -14.77
C TYR A 118 9.01 -17.96 -14.26
N SER A 119 9.24 -18.93 -15.14
CA SER A 119 10.17 -20.04 -14.94
C SER A 119 11.35 -19.88 -15.89
N ALA A 120 12.56 -19.94 -15.35
CA ALA A 120 13.80 -19.89 -16.08
C ALA A 120 14.48 -21.26 -16.09
N GLU A 121 14.73 -21.80 -17.27
CA GLU A 121 15.55 -22.98 -17.48
C GLU A 121 16.92 -22.52 -17.97
N PHE A 122 17.97 -22.75 -17.18
CA PHE A 122 19.33 -22.37 -17.54
C PHE A 122 20.06 -23.53 -18.22
N ILE A 123 20.74 -23.19 -19.32
CA ILE A 123 21.33 -24.15 -20.25
C ILE A 123 22.84 -23.98 -20.26
N ASP A 124 23.56 -25.10 -20.24
CA ASP A 124 25.01 -25.14 -20.28
C ASP A 124 25.59 -25.11 -21.71
N ALA A 125 26.92 -25.18 -21.82
CA ALA A 125 27.60 -25.16 -23.12
C ALA A 125 27.33 -26.39 -24.00
N ASN A 126 26.83 -27.48 -23.41
CA ASN A 126 26.46 -28.70 -24.14
C ASN A 126 24.99 -28.67 -24.58
N GLY A 127 24.27 -27.58 -24.31
CA GLY A 127 22.84 -27.48 -24.59
C GLY A 127 21.97 -28.23 -23.58
N VAL A 128 22.51 -28.60 -22.42
CA VAL A 128 21.79 -29.34 -21.38
C VAL A 128 21.27 -28.38 -20.33
N MET A 129 20.00 -28.51 -19.98
CA MET A 129 19.41 -27.80 -18.84
C MET A 129 20.04 -28.32 -17.55
N PHE A 130 20.63 -27.44 -16.75
CA PHE A 130 21.32 -27.82 -15.50
C PHE A 130 20.73 -27.18 -14.24
N ASP A 131 19.87 -26.17 -14.41
CA ASP A 131 19.30 -25.40 -13.31
C ASP A 131 17.93 -24.85 -13.74
N ILE A 132 17.02 -24.72 -12.77
CA ILE A 132 15.67 -24.21 -12.96
C ILE A 132 15.28 -23.36 -11.75
N ASP A 133 14.80 -22.15 -12.02
CA ASP A 133 14.33 -21.25 -10.96
C ASP A 133 13.05 -20.53 -11.39
N THR A 134 12.29 -20.05 -10.41
CA THR A 134 11.00 -19.38 -10.63
C THR A 134 10.96 -18.05 -9.90
N ASP A 135 10.48 -17.01 -10.57
CA ASP A 135 10.33 -15.68 -9.98
C ASP A 135 8.90 -15.16 -10.17
N ASN A 136 8.39 -14.52 -9.13
CA ASN A 136 7.06 -13.92 -9.11
C ASN A 136 7.18 -12.40 -9.25
N GLN A 137 6.78 -11.88 -10.41
CA GLN A 137 6.75 -10.44 -10.67
C GLN A 137 5.39 -9.86 -10.26
N TYR A 138 5.25 -9.62 -8.95
CA TYR A 138 4.06 -8.97 -8.40
C TYR A 138 3.89 -7.55 -8.95
N ALA A 139 2.63 -7.13 -9.15
CA ALA A 139 2.25 -5.80 -9.65
C ALA A 139 2.78 -5.42 -11.05
N THR A 140 3.36 -6.37 -11.79
CA THR A 140 3.64 -6.19 -13.22
C THR A 140 2.36 -6.42 -14.00
N THR A 141 2.01 -5.47 -14.88
CA THR A 141 0.83 -5.54 -15.76
C THR A 141 1.26 -5.45 -17.21
N VAL A 142 0.74 -6.32 -18.06
CA VAL A 142 0.91 -6.28 -19.52
C VAL A 142 -0.47 -6.16 -20.16
N ASP A 143 -0.76 -5.01 -20.73
CA ASP A 143 -2.06 -4.72 -21.36
C ASP A 143 -2.33 -5.65 -22.55
N ALA A 144 -3.59 -5.74 -22.97
CA ALA A 144 -3.99 -6.49 -24.15
C ALA A 144 -3.27 -5.98 -25.41
N ASN A 145 -2.80 -6.88 -26.26
CA ASN A 145 -2.08 -6.56 -27.51
C ASN A 145 -0.85 -5.65 -27.31
N SER A 146 -0.21 -5.72 -26.15
CA SER A 146 0.93 -4.89 -25.80
C SER A 146 2.17 -5.72 -25.48
N SER A 147 3.30 -5.03 -25.32
CA SER A 147 4.55 -5.62 -24.88
C SER A 147 5.17 -4.79 -23.75
N LEU A 148 5.83 -5.50 -22.83
CA LEU A 148 6.49 -4.90 -21.68
C LEU A 148 7.91 -5.45 -21.53
N PRO A 149 8.94 -4.59 -21.51
CA PRO A 149 10.27 -4.99 -21.09
C PRO A 149 10.29 -5.36 -19.61
N VAL A 150 10.77 -6.56 -19.30
CA VAL A 150 10.83 -7.11 -17.95
C VAL A 150 12.28 -7.45 -17.61
N LYS A 151 12.64 -7.22 -16.34
CA LYS A 151 13.91 -7.64 -15.77
C LYS A 151 13.63 -8.58 -14.61
N ILE A 152 14.06 -9.82 -14.76
CA ILE A 152 13.91 -10.90 -13.78
C ILE A 152 15.27 -11.12 -13.10
N SER A 153 15.28 -11.40 -11.80
CA SER A 153 16.51 -11.61 -11.04
C SER A 153 16.47 -12.93 -10.30
N PHE A 154 17.49 -13.75 -10.51
CA PHE A 154 17.67 -15.04 -9.85
C PHE A 154 18.94 -15.04 -9.02
N SER A 155 18.96 -15.88 -7.98
CA SER A 155 20.18 -16.15 -7.23
C SER A 155 21.06 -17.10 -8.02
N ARG A 156 22.38 -16.94 -7.92
CA ARG A 156 23.33 -17.80 -8.65
C ARG A 156 23.92 -18.86 -7.73
N ASP A 157 23.65 -20.11 -8.05
CA ASP A 157 24.23 -21.27 -7.35
C ASP A 157 25.51 -21.81 -8.01
N PHE A 158 25.74 -21.50 -9.29
CA PHE A 158 26.88 -22.03 -10.06
C PHE A 158 27.83 -20.93 -10.59
N ALA A 159 29.00 -21.33 -11.09
CA ALA A 159 29.92 -20.42 -11.74
C ALA A 159 29.28 -19.75 -12.97
N LYS A 160 29.61 -18.47 -13.22
CA LYS A 160 28.98 -17.64 -14.28
C LYS A 160 29.16 -18.28 -15.65
N GLU A 161 30.30 -18.92 -15.87
CA GLU A 161 30.72 -19.52 -17.12
C GLU A 161 29.81 -20.67 -17.55
N ARG A 162 29.09 -21.28 -16.60
CA ARG A 162 28.16 -22.39 -16.84
C ARG A 162 26.85 -21.92 -17.47
N TYR A 163 26.40 -20.70 -17.17
CA TYR A 163 25.18 -20.13 -17.72
C TYR A 163 25.43 -19.63 -19.14
N LYS A 164 25.10 -20.45 -20.15
CA LYS A 164 25.30 -20.09 -21.57
C LYS A 164 24.05 -19.52 -22.20
N ASP A 165 22.90 -20.08 -21.87
CA ASP A 165 21.63 -19.66 -22.41
C ASP A 165 20.51 -19.82 -21.37
N VAL A 166 19.36 -19.21 -21.61
CA VAL A 166 18.20 -19.27 -20.74
C VAL A 166 16.92 -19.36 -21.56
N LYS A 167 16.03 -20.27 -21.19
CA LYS A 167 14.65 -20.29 -21.69
C LYS A 167 13.73 -19.76 -20.61
N ILE A 168 12.93 -18.76 -20.94
CA ILE A 168 11.92 -18.20 -20.05
C ILE A 168 10.54 -18.62 -20.53
N SER A 169 9.72 -19.10 -19.62
CA SER A 169 8.30 -19.36 -19.86
C SER A 169 7.44 -18.73 -18.77
N VAL A 170 6.21 -18.37 -19.14
CA VAL A 170 5.22 -17.88 -18.18
C VAL A 170 4.44 -19.08 -17.65
N THR A 171 4.47 -19.29 -16.32
CA THR A 171 3.80 -20.42 -15.66
C THR A 171 2.48 -20.05 -15.02
N HIS A 172 2.28 -18.76 -14.71
CA HIS A 172 1.06 -18.22 -14.12
C HIS A 172 0.87 -16.75 -14.50
N VAL A 173 -0.39 -16.35 -14.71
CA VAL A 173 -0.81 -14.95 -14.86
C VAL A 173 -2.21 -14.79 -14.26
N GLU A 174 -2.53 -13.58 -13.82
CA GLU A 174 -3.89 -13.16 -13.49
C GLU A 174 -4.43 -12.27 -14.61
N VAL A 175 -5.66 -12.49 -15.08
CA VAL A 175 -6.24 -11.69 -16.16
C VAL A 175 -7.01 -10.50 -15.58
N ILE A 176 -6.87 -9.34 -16.20
CA ILE A 176 -7.60 -8.12 -15.91
C ILE A 176 -8.82 -8.07 -16.84
N ARG A 177 -10.02 -8.26 -16.30
CA ARG A 177 -11.27 -7.97 -17.03
C ARG A 177 -11.64 -6.51 -16.84
N GLU A 178 -11.72 -5.78 -17.95
CA GLU A 178 -12.44 -4.51 -18.03
C GLU A 178 -13.93 -4.83 -18.23
N TYR A 179 -14.80 -4.27 -17.39
CA TYR A 179 -16.25 -4.37 -17.52
C TYR A 179 -16.79 -3.33 -18.50
#